data_AF-A0A2D6A3A8-F1
#
_entry.id   AF-A0A2D6A3A8-F1
#
_cell.length_a   1.000
_cell.length_b   1.000
_cell.length_c   1.000
_cell.angle_alpha   90.00
_cell.angle_beta   90.00
_cell.angle_gamma   90.00
#
_symmetry.space_group_name_H-M   'P 1'
#
loop_
_entity.id
_entity.type
_entity.pdbx_description
1 polymer ?
#
loop_
_entity_poly.entity_id
_entity_poly.type
_entity_poly.pdbx_seq_one_letter_code
_entity_poly.pdbx_strand_id
1 'polypeptide(L)'
;MDQPAPVLVSMGERGLRSDPGLAFAAWRALRVQAETAPDLLCEAETGLGRSWLMIGQAQIALRYARSVLGRRPSDTGALALHVRALIRAGTFTDALRVAEAAKVRVGLGNADMRAAHAAALYRNRRLVEAEESYRVVLQQQPRNIEALVRLGTGLLPVASAPASDELQHAACLQRKGHFGKAQTRMIAHLDAHPSHSTALRMLGELLLTIDRSRVPLVRDAFYDRLWTDLLRNRLGSERRLPRGMRKFFPAFGQLDRARQRMVVWSALPFAGWLRRVAKNGGRHDLMHECERTTDASERAWLRGRRTFDGRVWDDVRGIGGLCAATGVEALDDAHTGGFQTLVHELAHQVHLYALPRVKRDRITVLYRRAKRDGLCLDYYAASNEAEYFAQGVEAFFSYVKVAGQPVTHGHTHFELRRRDPELFALIGELAEVDPLASGGASLTARLFEAALQTARVADARALLRRLPAEQRTKARKRALGRATNQFRAL
;
A
#
# COMPACT_ATOMS: atom_id res chain seq x y z
N MET A 1 4.91 18.47 -24.03
CA MET A 1 4.51 19.58 -23.16
C MET A 1 5.52 20.67 -23.41
N ASP A 2 5.04 21.85 -23.79
CA ASP A 2 5.90 23.02 -24.01
C ASP A 2 5.78 23.92 -22.78
N GLN A 3 6.66 23.71 -21.81
CA GLN A 3 6.69 24.38 -20.52
C GLN A 3 8.14 24.60 -20.09
N PRO A 4 8.48 25.65 -19.31
CA PRO A 4 9.83 25.86 -18.81
C PRO A 4 10.31 24.74 -17.88
N ALA A 5 11.62 24.48 -17.85
CA ALA A 5 12.22 23.41 -17.04
C ALA A 5 11.81 23.43 -15.54
N PRO A 6 11.82 24.57 -14.81
CA PRO A 6 11.38 24.60 -13.41
C PRO A 6 9.91 24.19 -13.22
N VAL A 7 9.05 24.52 -14.19
CA VAL A 7 7.64 24.14 -14.18
C VAL A 7 7.51 22.63 -14.39
N LEU A 8 8.29 22.06 -15.31
CA LEU A 8 8.33 20.62 -15.54
C LEU A 8 8.83 19.84 -14.32
N VAL A 9 9.90 20.29 -13.66
CA VAL A 9 10.38 19.70 -12.39
C VAL A 9 9.28 19.72 -11.34
N SER A 10 8.64 20.88 -11.14
CA SER A 10 7.53 21.03 -10.18
C SER A 10 6.34 20.12 -10.50
N MET A 11 5.98 19.98 -11.78
CA MET A 11 4.94 19.05 -12.24
C MET A 11 5.33 17.59 -12.00
N GLY A 12 6.58 17.23 -12.28
CA GLY A 12 7.14 15.91 -12.05
C GLY A 12 7.10 15.50 -10.58
N GLU A 13 7.55 16.37 -9.69
CA GLU A 13 7.50 16.16 -8.23
C GLU A 13 6.06 16.03 -7.71
N ARG A 14 5.12 16.83 -8.22
CA ARG A 14 3.70 16.66 -7.89
C ARG A 14 3.17 15.30 -8.38
N GLY A 15 3.49 14.92 -9.61
CA GLY A 15 3.09 13.65 -10.19
C GLY A 15 3.58 12.45 -9.39
N LEU A 16 4.82 12.49 -8.89
CA LEU A 16 5.40 11.42 -8.05
C LEU A 16 4.63 11.15 -6.75
N ARG A 17 3.78 12.08 -6.30
CA ARG A 17 2.93 11.92 -5.11
C ARG A 17 1.51 11.44 -5.42
N SER A 18 1.01 11.63 -6.64
CA SER A 18 -0.43 11.47 -6.90
C SER A 18 -0.84 11.01 -8.29
N ASP A 19 0.00 11.20 -9.32
CA ASP A 19 -0.37 10.96 -10.73
C ASP A 19 0.85 10.48 -11.55
N PRO A 20 0.94 9.17 -11.83
CA PRO A 20 1.97 8.62 -12.69
C PRO A 20 2.00 9.22 -14.09
N GLY A 21 0.84 9.49 -14.68
CA GLY A 21 0.74 10.04 -16.02
C GLY A 21 1.42 11.42 -16.10
N LEU A 22 1.11 12.28 -15.13
CA LEU A 22 1.72 13.60 -14.98
C LEU A 22 3.23 13.50 -14.76
N ALA A 23 3.67 12.63 -13.85
CA ALA A 23 5.10 12.44 -13.56
C ALA A 23 5.88 12.06 -14.82
N PHE A 24 5.46 11.01 -15.52
CA PHE A 24 6.11 10.56 -16.75
C PHE A 24 6.09 11.61 -17.85
N ALA A 25 4.97 12.31 -18.03
CA ALA A 25 4.88 13.35 -19.05
C ALA A 25 5.87 14.49 -18.76
N ALA A 26 5.97 14.94 -17.50
CA ALA A 26 6.81 16.06 -17.10
C ALA A 26 8.29 15.74 -17.24
N TRP A 27 8.73 14.60 -16.69
CA TRP A 27 10.14 14.20 -16.76
C TRP A 27 10.59 13.84 -18.17
N ARG A 28 9.72 13.28 -19.02
CA ARG A 28 10.04 13.07 -20.45
C ARG A 28 10.19 14.38 -21.21
N ALA A 29 9.30 15.34 -20.96
CA ALA A 29 9.42 16.66 -21.57
C ALA A 29 10.72 17.35 -21.14
N LEU A 30 11.08 17.27 -19.86
CA LEU A 30 12.33 17.82 -19.35
C LEU A 30 13.54 17.14 -19.99
N ARG A 31 13.52 15.81 -20.14
CA ARG A 31 14.60 15.06 -20.80
C ARG A 31 14.83 15.50 -22.24
N VAL A 32 13.77 15.76 -23.00
CA VAL A 32 13.88 16.27 -24.39
C VAL A 32 14.46 17.68 -24.41
N GLN A 33 14.07 18.55 -23.47
CA GLN A 33 14.65 19.90 -23.37
C GLN A 33 16.12 19.89 -22.94
N ALA A 34 16.54 18.85 -22.22
CA ALA A 34 17.86 18.75 -21.62
C ALA A 34 18.94 18.13 -22.52
N GLU A 35 18.67 17.91 -23.82
CA GLU A 35 19.60 17.25 -24.75
C GLU A 35 21.00 17.90 -24.76
N THR A 36 21.08 19.21 -24.55
CA THR A 36 22.34 19.97 -24.48
C THR A 36 22.70 20.46 -23.06
N ALA A 37 21.94 20.07 -22.03
CA ALA A 37 22.10 20.52 -20.65
C ALA A 37 22.30 19.33 -19.68
N PRO A 38 23.56 18.93 -19.40
CA PRO A 38 23.86 17.71 -18.64
C PRO A 38 23.25 17.65 -17.24
N ASP A 39 23.12 18.78 -16.54
CA ASP A 39 22.47 18.89 -15.23
C ASP A 39 21.00 18.53 -15.30
N LEU A 40 20.26 19.18 -16.20
CA LEU A 40 18.84 18.96 -16.41
C LEU A 40 18.57 17.54 -16.90
N LEU A 41 19.50 16.95 -17.66
CA LEU A 41 19.38 15.58 -18.12
C LEU A 41 19.45 14.60 -16.94
N CYS A 42 20.39 14.80 -16.02
CA CYS A 42 20.52 13.97 -14.82
C CYS A 42 19.30 14.10 -13.89
N GLU A 43 18.77 15.32 -13.75
CA GLU A 43 17.55 15.58 -12.99
C GLU A 43 16.33 14.88 -13.62
N ALA A 44 16.15 15.02 -14.94
CA ALA A 44 15.07 14.37 -15.67
C ALA A 44 15.14 12.83 -15.56
N GLU A 45 16.33 12.25 -15.68
CA GLU A 45 16.52 10.81 -15.62
C GLU A 45 16.35 10.26 -14.20
N THR A 46 16.75 11.01 -13.17
CA THR A 46 16.45 10.68 -11.77
C THR A 46 14.94 10.72 -11.53
N GLY A 47 14.24 11.74 -12.03
CA GLY A 47 12.78 11.86 -11.95
C GLY A 47 12.04 10.73 -12.68
N LEU A 48 12.51 10.33 -13.88
CA LEU A 48 12.01 9.16 -14.60
C LEU A 48 12.23 7.88 -13.81
N GLY A 49 13.43 7.69 -13.24
CA GLY A 49 13.74 6.54 -12.41
C GLY A 49 12.82 6.44 -11.18
N ARG A 50 12.55 7.56 -10.51
CA ARG A 50 11.57 7.64 -9.41
C ARG A 50 10.14 7.32 -9.88
N SER A 51 9.77 7.75 -11.10
CA SER A 51 8.45 7.46 -11.69
C SER A 51 8.28 5.98 -11.99
N TRP A 52 9.32 5.32 -12.51
CA TRP A 52 9.35 3.87 -12.69
C TRP A 52 9.26 3.11 -11.36
N LEU A 53 9.97 3.60 -10.34
CA LEU A 53 9.92 3.02 -9.01
C LEU A 53 8.51 3.11 -8.39
N MET A 54 7.84 4.25 -8.56
CA MET A 54 6.47 4.50 -8.09
C MET A 54 5.48 3.48 -8.66
N ILE A 55 5.63 3.07 -9.92
CA ILE A 55 4.77 2.07 -10.57
C ILE A 55 5.29 0.63 -10.42
N GLY A 56 6.25 0.40 -9.52
CA GLY A 56 6.76 -0.92 -9.15
C GLY A 56 7.87 -1.49 -10.04
N GLN A 57 8.37 -0.72 -11.01
CA GLN A 57 9.41 -1.18 -11.96
C GLN A 57 10.82 -0.93 -11.43
N ALA A 58 11.19 -1.63 -10.35
CA ALA A 58 12.47 -1.45 -9.66
C ALA A 58 13.69 -1.62 -10.57
N GLN A 59 13.68 -2.62 -11.45
CA GLN A 59 14.81 -2.89 -12.35
C GLN A 59 15.03 -1.77 -13.37
N ILE A 60 13.96 -1.14 -13.85
CA ILE A 60 14.07 0.02 -14.73
C ILE A 60 14.60 1.22 -13.95
N ALA A 61 14.07 1.46 -12.74
CA ALA A 61 14.56 2.53 -11.86
C ALA A 61 16.07 2.40 -11.56
N LEU A 62 16.58 1.17 -11.35
CA LEU A 62 18.01 0.90 -11.17
C LEU A 62 18.85 1.31 -12.38
N ARG A 63 18.36 1.09 -13.60
CA ARG A 63 19.07 1.48 -14.84
C ARG A 63 19.20 3.00 -14.93
N TYR A 64 18.12 3.73 -14.64
CA TYR A 64 18.16 5.20 -14.58
C TYR A 64 19.16 5.68 -13.52
N ALA A 65 19.09 5.14 -12.30
CA ALA A 65 20.02 5.50 -11.23
C ALA A 65 21.49 5.26 -11.63
N ARG A 66 21.81 4.07 -12.16
CA ARG A 66 23.16 3.72 -12.63
C ARG A 66 23.64 4.62 -13.77
N SER A 67 22.74 4.94 -14.69
CA SER A 67 23.05 5.83 -15.81
C SER A 67 23.44 7.24 -15.33
N VAL A 68 22.73 7.79 -14.35
CA VAL A 68 23.08 9.09 -13.76
C VAL A 68 24.38 8.98 -12.96
N LEU A 69 24.54 7.95 -12.14
CA LEU A 69 25.73 7.74 -11.32
C LEU A 69 27.01 7.50 -12.15
N GLY A 70 26.89 6.96 -13.36
CA GLY A 70 28.02 6.83 -14.29
C GLY A 70 28.56 8.17 -14.78
N ARG A 71 27.71 9.21 -14.83
CA ARG A 71 28.10 10.59 -15.16
C ARG A 71 28.39 11.41 -13.91
N ARG A 72 27.68 11.16 -12.82
CA ARG A 72 27.74 11.90 -11.55
C ARG A 72 27.75 10.94 -10.36
N PRO A 73 28.92 10.40 -9.99
CA PRO A 73 29.02 9.40 -8.91
C PRO A 73 28.57 9.90 -7.53
N SER A 74 28.55 11.23 -7.32
CA SER A 74 28.17 11.90 -6.07
C SER A 74 26.77 12.53 -6.11
N ASP A 75 25.95 12.21 -7.12
CA ASP A 75 24.57 12.69 -7.19
C ASP A 75 23.71 12.04 -6.09
N THR A 76 23.30 12.82 -5.09
CA THR A 76 22.57 12.33 -3.92
C THR A 76 21.18 11.78 -4.28
N GLY A 77 20.50 12.38 -5.26
CA GLY A 77 19.19 11.92 -5.72
C GLY A 77 19.27 10.57 -6.42
N ALA A 78 20.27 10.38 -7.28
CA ALA A 78 20.51 9.12 -7.96
C ALA A 78 21.00 8.02 -7.00
N LEU A 79 21.84 8.36 -6.00
CA LEU A 79 22.24 7.42 -4.94
C LEU A 79 21.01 6.97 -4.12
N ALA A 80 20.16 7.91 -3.70
CA ALA A 80 18.94 7.60 -2.97
C ALA A 80 17.98 6.72 -3.79
N LEU A 81 17.82 7.04 -5.08
CA LEU A 81 17.04 6.22 -6.02
C LEU A 81 17.61 4.81 -6.15
N HIS A 82 18.93 4.66 -6.28
CA HIS A 82 19.59 3.35 -6.38
C HIS A 82 19.27 2.48 -5.16
N VAL A 83 19.47 3.02 -3.95
CA VAL A 83 19.18 2.31 -2.69
C VAL A 83 17.70 1.93 -2.60
N ARG A 84 16.79 2.88 -2.87
CA ARG A 84 15.34 2.63 -2.82
C ARG A 84 14.89 1.59 -3.86
N ALA A 85 15.50 1.58 -5.03
CA ALA A 85 15.22 0.59 -6.07
C ALA A 85 15.74 -0.80 -5.71
N LEU A 86 16.89 -0.93 -5.05
CA LEU A 86 17.37 -2.21 -4.50
C LEU A 86 16.44 -2.73 -3.40
N ILE A 87 16.00 -1.86 -2.48
CA ILE A 87 14.99 -2.23 -1.47
C ILE A 87 13.70 -2.71 -2.16
N ARG A 88 13.25 -2.01 -3.20
CA ARG A 88 12.06 -2.39 -3.97
C ARG A 88 12.22 -3.71 -4.70
N ALA A 89 13.42 -4.05 -5.13
CA ALA A 89 13.75 -5.33 -5.76
C ALA A 89 13.90 -6.48 -4.75
N GLY A 90 13.85 -6.21 -3.43
CA GLY A 90 14.04 -7.22 -2.38
C GLY A 90 15.50 -7.57 -2.10
N THR A 91 16.46 -6.87 -2.71
CA THR A 91 17.91 -7.11 -2.53
C THR A 91 18.44 -6.25 -1.37
N PHE A 92 17.99 -6.54 -0.14
CA PHE A 92 18.23 -5.68 1.02
C PHE A 92 19.71 -5.55 1.40
N THR A 93 20.49 -6.63 1.31
CA THR A 93 21.93 -6.61 1.60
C THR A 93 22.69 -5.73 0.61
N ASP A 94 22.33 -5.79 -0.68
CA ASP A 94 22.89 -4.90 -1.69
C ASP A 94 22.52 -3.44 -1.44
N ALA A 95 21.27 -3.19 -1.04
CA ALA A 95 20.81 -1.85 -0.70
C ALA A 95 21.64 -1.25 0.45
N LEU A 96 21.92 -2.03 1.50
CA LEU A 96 22.77 -1.58 2.61
C LEU A 96 24.20 -1.32 2.16
N ARG A 97 24.81 -2.22 1.38
CA ARG A 97 26.16 -2.02 0.87
C ARG A 97 26.30 -0.73 0.08
N VAL A 98 25.35 -0.47 -0.82
CA VAL A 98 25.32 0.77 -1.62
C VAL A 98 25.06 1.99 -0.73
N ALA A 99 24.17 1.88 0.26
CA ALA A 99 23.87 2.98 1.17
C ALA A 99 25.09 3.36 2.04
N GLU A 100 25.85 2.40 2.55
CA GLU A 100 27.06 2.68 3.32
C GLU A 100 28.17 3.28 2.45
N ALA A 101 28.34 2.79 1.22
CA ALA A 101 29.27 3.40 0.28
C ALA A 101 28.86 4.85 -0.09
N ALA A 102 27.56 5.11 -0.23
CA ALA A 102 27.04 6.44 -0.46
C ALA A 102 27.28 7.37 0.75
N LYS A 103 27.04 6.89 1.97
CA LYS A 103 27.33 7.63 3.21
C LYS A 103 28.79 8.08 3.27
N VAL A 104 29.75 7.21 2.91
CA VAL A 104 31.18 7.56 2.87
C VAL A 104 31.46 8.60 1.78
N ARG A 105 30.82 8.48 0.61
CA ARG A 105 31.10 9.35 -0.54
C ARG A 105 30.53 10.76 -0.41
N VAL A 106 29.29 10.89 0.06
CA VAL A 106 28.53 12.17 0.03
C VAL A 106 28.02 12.60 1.40
N GLY A 107 28.30 11.82 2.46
CA GLY A 107 27.71 12.03 3.77
C GLY A 107 26.20 11.75 3.80
N LEU A 108 25.55 12.16 4.90
CA LEU A 108 24.09 12.06 5.09
C LEU A 108 23.45 13.44 5.31
N GLY A 109 24.03 14.50 4.74
CA GLY A 109 23.48 15.86 4.87
C GLY A 109 22.11 16.02 4.22
N ASN A 110 21.93 15.40 3.05
CA ASN A 110 20.66 15.40 2.30
C ASN A 110 19.63 14.44 2.96
N ALA A 111 18.44 14.97 3.22
CA ALA A 111 17.37 14.24 3.92
C ALA A 111 16.86 13.00 3.16
N ASP A 112 16.75 13.06 1.83
CA ASP A 112 16.25 11.94 1.02
C ASP A 112 17.26 10.78 0.98
N MET A 113 18.55 11.10 0.87
CA MET A 113 19.63 10.12 0.96
C MET A 113 19.73 9.52 2.36
N ARG A 114 19.58 10.35 3.41
CA ARG A 114 19.53 9.87 4.80
C ARG A 114 18.34 8.93 5.04
N ALA A 115 17.16 9.28 4.55
CA ALA A 115 15.98 8.42 4.62
C ALA A 115 16.17 7.10 3.85
N ALA A 116 16.81 7.13 2.67
CA ALA A 116 17.14 5.91 1.93
C ALA A 116 18.14 5.02 2.68
N HIS A 117 19.15 5.60 3.33
CA HIS A 117 20.10 4.89 4.20
C HIS A 117 19.40 4.27 5.42
N ALA A 118 18.56 5.03 6.11
CA ALA A 118 17.75 4.55 7.23
C ALA A 118 16.82 3.39 6.83
N ALA A 119 16.22 3.46 5.64
CA ALA A 119 15.41 2.38 5.11
C ALA A 119 16.23 1.10 4.86
N ALA A 120 17.46 1.23 4.36
CA ALA A 120 18.36 0.10 4.15
C ALA A 120 18.80 -0.53 5.48
N LEU A 121 19.14 0.29 6.49
CA LEU A 121 19.44 -0.18 7.84
C LEU A 121 18.27 -0.97 8.44
N TYR A 122 17.06 -0.40 8.38
CA TYR A 122 15.85 -1.04 8.88
C TYR A 122 15.61 -2.41 8.24
N ARG A 123 15.71 -2.49 6.90
CA ARG A 123 15.53 -3.75 6.17
C ARG A 123 16.57 -4.81 6.50
N ASN A 124 17.73 -4.40 7.01
CA ASN A 124 18.82 -5.27 7.45
C ASN A 124 18.91 -5.39 8.99
N ARG A 125 17.82 -5.09 9.73
CA ARG A 125 17.73 -5.26 11.21
C ARG A 125 18.66 -4.40 12.05
N ARG A 126 19.27 -3.37 11.47
CA ARG A 126 20.06 -2.37 12.21
C ARG A 126 19.13 -1.30 12.76
N LEU A 127 18.25 -1.71 13.69
CA LEU A 127 17.09 -0.93 14.12
C LEU A 127 17.46 0.35 14.87
N VAL A 128 18.45 0.28 15.77
CA VAL A 128 18.93 1.44 16.55
C VAL A 128 19.47 2.53 15.62
N GLU A 129 20.33 2.15 14.67
CA GLU A 129 20.91 3.09 13.71
C GLU A 129 19.85 3.66 12.76
N ALA A 130 18.85 2.85 12.40
CA ALA A 130 17.73 3.32 11.59
C ALA A 130 16.88 4.35 12.37
N GLU A 131 16.61 4.11 13.66
CA GLU A 131 15.90 5.04 14.55
C GLU A 131 16.63 6.38 14.64
N GLU A 132 17.93 6.37 14.94
CA GLU A 132 18.77 7.57 15.02
C GLU A 132 18.74 8.36 13.70
N SER A 133 18.89 7.66 12.58
CA SER A 133 18.88 8.29 11.26
C SER A 133 17.53 8.92 10.93
N TYR A 134 16.41 8.23 11.20
CA TYR A 134 15.07 8.78 10.96
C TYR A 134 14.71 9.93 11.91
N ARG A 135 15.23 9.96 13.15
CA ARG A 135 15.08 11.14 14.02
C ARG A 135 15.69 12.39 13.39
N VAL A 136 16.88 12.28 12.80
CA VAL A 136 17.49 13.42 12.11
C VAL A 136 16.73 13.78 10.84
N VAL A 137 16.17 12.79 10.12
CA VAL A 137 15.26 13.09 9.00
C VAL A 137 14.07 13.93 9.47
N LEU A 138 13.47 13.64 10.62
CA LEU A 138 12.37 14.46 11.16
C LEU A 138 12.81 15.85 11.61
N GLN A 139 14.03 16.01 12.13
CA GLN A 139 14.56 17.33 12.45
C GLN A 139 14.72 18.20 11.19
N GLN A 140 15.14 17.60 10.07
CA GLN A 140 15.29 18.30 8.79
C GLN A 140 13.94 18.50 8.08
N GLN A 141 13.04 17.53 8.21
CA GLN A 141 11.75 17.47 7.54
C GLN A 141 10.69 16.90 8.50
N PRO A 142 10.05 17.75 9.35
CA PRO A 142 9.08 17.30 10.36
C PRO A 142 7.85 16.58 9.80
N ARG A 143 7.60 16.74 8.48
CA ARG A 143 6.48 16.13 7.75
C ARG A 143 6.92 14.93 6.91
N ASN A 144 8.11 14.37 7.14
CA ASN A 144 8.57 13.20 6.41
C ASN A 144 7.74 11.97 6.81
N ILE A 145 6.83 11.57 5.92
CA ILE A 145 5.89 10.47 6.14
C ILE A 145 6.60 9.16 6.50
N GLU A 146 7.67 8.84 5.78
CA GLU A 146 8.41 7.58 5.98
C GLU A 146 8.99 7.53 7.40
N ALA A 147 9.66 8.59 7.83
CA ALA A 147 10.25 8.68 9.17
C ALA A 147 9.19 8.62 10.27
N LEU A 148 8.09 9.37 10.12
CA LEU A 148 6.96 9.37 11.07
C LEU A 148 6.38 7.97 11.25
N VAL A 149 6.04 7.30 10.15
CA VAL A 149 5.47 5.95 10.19
C VAL A 149 6.48 4.96 10.76
N ARG A 150 7.75 5.00 10.32
CA ARG A 150 8.77 4.04 10.78
C ARG A 150 9.07 4.16 12.27
N LEU A 151 9.16 5.38 12.79
CA LEU A 151 9.32 5.62 14.23
C LEU A 151 8.05 5.22 15.00
N GLY A 152 6.87 5.56 14.48
CA GLY A 152 5.58 5.23 15.09
C GLY A 152 5.18 3.75 15.06
N THR A 153 5.72 2.95 14.14
CA THR A 153 5.36 1.51 13.98
C THR A 153 6.50 0.55 14.33
N GLY A 154 7.37 0.93 15.28
CA GLY A 154 8.26 -0.02 15.93
C GLY A 154 9.76 0.16 15.68
N LEU A 155 10.25 1.34 15.32
CA LEU A 155 11.68 1.63 15.53
C LEU A 155 11.97 2.05 16.96
N LEU A 156 11.06 2.81 17.58
CA LEU A 156 11.25 3.27 18.95
C LEU A 156 11.36 2.11 19.95
N PRO A 157 12.08 2.33 21.07
CA PRO A 157 12.07 1.39 22.19
C PRO A 157 10.65 1.10 22.68
N VAL A 158 10.48 -0.06 23.30
CA VAL A 158 9.20 -0.45 23.89
C VAL A 158 8.86 0.55 24.99
N ALA A 159 7.81 1.32 24.78
CA ALA A 159 7.32 2.32 25.72
C ALA A 159 5.79 2.25 25.82
N SER A 160 5.27 2.76 26.95
CA SER A 160 3.85 3.05 27.05
C SER A 160 3.52 4.25 26.16
N ALA A 161 2.43 4.15 25.40
CA ALA A 161 1.94 5.21 24.52
C ALA A 161 0.41 5.29 24.69
N PRO A 162 -0.07 5.67 25.88
CA PRO A 162 -1.48 5.62 26.21
C PRO A 162 -2.28 6.57 25.32
N ALA A 163 -3.53 6.23 25.05
CA ALA A 163 -4.44 7.17 24.43
C ALA A 163 -4.60 8.43 25.31
N SER A 164 -4.61 9.60 24.69
CA SER A 164 -4.88 10.88 25.35
C SER A 164 -6.12 11.53 24.75
N ASP A 165 -6.82 12.34 25.54
CA ASP A 165 -7.98 13.12 25.07
C ASP A 165 -7.61 14.00 23.87
N GLU A 166 -6.38 14.52 23.86
CA GLU A 166 -5.83 15.31 22.76
C GLU A 166 -5.73 14.50 21.46
N LEU A 167 -5.16 13.30 21.50
CA LEU A 167 -5.03 12.43 20.33
C LEU A 167 -6.39 11.92 19.86
N GLN A 168 -7.30 11.61 20.77
CA GLN A 168 -8.68 11.24 20.44
C GLN A 168 -9.41 12.40 19.74
N HIS A 169 -9.21 13.63 20.22
CA HIS A 169 -9.76 14.82 19.59
C HIS A 169 -9.14 15.06 18.20
N ALA A 170 -7.83 14.86 18.03
CA ALA A 170 -7.17 14.94 16.73
C ALA A 170 -7.71 13.89 15.74
N ALA A 171 -7.93 12.65 16.18
CA ALA A 171 -8.57 11.61 15.37
C ALA A 171 -10.00 11.99 14.97
N CYS A 172 -10.77 12.59 15.88
CA CYS A 172 -12.12 13.10 15.58
C CYS A 172 -12.08 14.22 14.51
N LEU A 173 -11.14 15.16 14.61
CA LEU A 173 -10.94 16.21 13.61
C LEU A 173 -10.56 15.62 12.24
N GLN A 174 -9.68 14.61 12.22
CA GLN A 174 -9.31 13.89 10.99
C GLN A 174 -10.53 13.23 10.33
N ARG A 175 -11.37 12.50 11.10
CA ARG A 175 -12.60 11.89 10.57
C ARG A 175 -13.58 12.91 9.99
N LYS A 176 -13.61 14.13 10.54
CA LYS A 176 -14.42 15.25 10.04
C LYS A 176 -13.80 15.99 8.84
N GLY A 177 -12.64 15.55 8.36
CA GLY A 177 -11.93 16.20 7.26
C GLY A 177 -11.18 17.48 7.64
N HIS A 178 -11.08 17.81 8.94
CA HIS A 178 -10.34 18.98 9.43
C HIS A 178 -8.83 18.68 9.56
N PHE A 179 -8.21 18.25 8.46
CA PHE A 179 -6.84 17.73 8.44
C PHE A 179 -5.81 18.72 8.99
N GLY A 180 -5.92 20.02 8.68
CA GLY A 180 -5.02 21.04 9.21
C GLY A 180 -5.06 21.13 10.74
N LYS A 181 -6.27 21.13 11.32
CA LYS A 181 -6.45 21.20 12.79
C LYS A 181 -5.96 19.91 13.47
N ALA A 182 -6.23 18.75 12.87
CA ALA A 182 -5.73 17.47 13.36
C ALA A 182 -4.19 17.45 13.35
N GLN A 183 -3.58 17.90 12.25
CA GLN A 183 -2.13 17.97 12.09
C GLN A 183 -1.49 18.88 13.14
N THR A 184 -2.01 20.10 13.34
CA THR A 184 -1.49 21.03 14.35
C THR A 184 -1.49 20.42 15.74
N ARG A 185 -2.57 19.71 16.13
CA ARG A 185 -2.65 19.05 17.44
C ARG A 185 -1.67 17.90 17.58
N MET A 186 -1.55 17.06 16.57
CA MET A 186 -0.58 15.95 16.62
C MET A 186 0.86 16.45 16.70
N ILE A 187 1.19 17.54 16.00
CA ILE A 187 2.50 18.18 16.09
C ILE A 187 2.73 18.74 17.49
N ALA A 188 1.79 19.52 18.04
CA ALA A 188 1.92 20.05 19.40
C ALA A 188 2.11 18.94 20.45
N HIS A 189 1.39 17.83 20.31
CA HIS A 189 1.56 16.66 21.16
C HIS A 189 2.98 16.06 21.04
N LEU A 190 3.52 15.99 19.83
CA LEU A 190 4.86 15.46 19.55
C LEU A 190 5.98 16.42 19.99
N ASP A 191 5.75 17.73 19.98
CA ASP A 191 6.70 18.70 20.51
C ASP A 191 6.90 18.48 22.03
N ALA A 192 5.82 18.14 22.75
CA ALA A 192 5.87 17.76 24.16
C ALA A 192 6.34 16.31 24.39
N HIS A 193 6.03 15.39 23.46
CA HIS A 193 6.33 13.96 23.59
C HIS A 193 6.97 13.39 22.30
N PRO A 194 8.24 13.70 22.00
CA PRO A 194 8.85 13.38 20.69
C PRO A 194 8.96 11.89 20.35
N SER A 195 8.84 11.01 21.35
CA SER A 195 8.89 9.55 21.19
C SER A 195 7.53 8.87 21.42
N HIS A 196 6.41 9.61 21.35
CA HIS A 196 5.09 9.00 21.47
C HIS A 196 4.73 8.24 20.18
N SER A 197 4.83 6.90 20.19
CA SER A 197 4.67 6.06 19.00
C SER A 197 3.33 6.24 18.29
N THR A 198 2.23 6.22 19.06
CA THR A 198 0.87 6.42 18.53
C THR A 198 0.71 7.78 17.82
N ALA A 199 1.23 8.87 18.39
CA ALA A 199 1.15 10.20 17.80
C ALA A 199 1.98 10.32 16.52
N LEU A 200 3.20 9.75 16.50
CA LEU A 200 4.05 9.69 15.30
C LEU A 200 3.35 8.93 14.15
N ARG A 201 2.77 7.77 14.47
CA ARG A 201 2.01 6.96 13.52
C ARG A 201 0.81 7.72 12.99
N MET A 202 -0.02 8.29 13.87
CA MET A 202 -1.22 9.05 13.49
C MET A 202 -0.88 10.26 12.60
N LEU A 203 0.19 11.00 12.90
CA LEU A 203 0.63 12.11 12.05
C LEU A 203 1.10 11.61 10.67
N GLY A 204 1.85 10.52 10.61
CA GLY A 204 2.25 9.88 9.36
C GLY A 204 1.06 9.43 8.51
N GLU A 205 0.08 8.77 9.12
CA GLU A 205 -1.17 8.31 8.48
C GLU A 205 -2.04 9.48 7.99
N LEU A 206 -2.12 10.57 8.76
CA LEU A 206 -2.81 11.79 8.36
C LEU A 206 -2.16 12.42 7.12
N LEU A 207 -0.83 12.52 7.10
CA LEU A 207 -0.10 13.07 5.95
C LEU A 207 -0.24 12.19 4.70
N LEU A 208 -0.24 10.86 4.85
CA LEU A 208 -0.58 9.92 3.78
C LEU A 208 -2.00 10.16 3.26
N THR A 209 -2.96 10.40 4.14
CA THR A 209 -4.35 10.70 3.77
C THR A 209 -4.44 12.02 2.99
N ILE A 210 -3.70 13.04 3.40
CA ILE A 210 -3.62 14.33 2.68
C ILE A 210 -3.03 14.11 1.28
N ASP A 211 -1.94 13.36 1.13
CA ASP A 211 -1.36 13.09 -0.18
C ASP A 211 -2.30 12.25 -1.06
N ARG A 212 -2.96 11.24 -0.50
CA ARG A 212 -3.98 10.44 -1.20
C ARG A 212 -5.16 11.28 -1.69
N SER A 213 -5.55 12.31 -0.96
CA SER A 213 -6.66 13.21 -1.38
C SER A 213 -6.38 13.94 -2.69
N ARG A 214 -5.09 14.03 -3.09
CA ARG A 214 -4.64 14.65 -4.34
C ARG A 214 -4.66 13.69 -5.53
N VAL A 215 -4.79 12.38 -5.30
CA VAL A 215 -4.89 11.38 -6.37
C VAL A 215 -6.18 11.64 -7.15
N PRO A 216 -6.15 11.78 -8.49
CA PRO A 216 -7.33 12.10 -9.29
C PRO A 216 -8.53 11.19 -9.01
N LEU A 217 -8.30 9.87 -8.91
CA LEU A 217 -9.35 8.91 -8.59
C LEU A 217 -10.00 9.16 -7.22
N VAL A 218 -9.23 9.56 -6.21
CA VAL A 218 -9.76 9.86 -4.88
C VAL A 218 -10.53 11.18 -4.91
N ARG A 219 -9.92 12.24 -5.46
CA ARG A 219 -10.54 13.56 -5.59
C ARG A 219 -11.88 13.52 -6.34
N ASP A 220 -11.94 12.73 -7.40
CA ASP A 220 -13.12 12.65 -8.27
C ASP A 220 -14.15 11.62 -7.76
N ALA A 221 -14.03 11.17 -6.51
CA ALA A 221 -14.90 10.21 -5.82
C ALA A 221 -15.10 8.88 -6.59
N PHE A 222 -14.07 8.43 -7.31
CA PHE A 222 -14.12 7.17 -8.08
C PHE A 222 -14.38 5.97 -7.17
N TYR A 223 -13.65 5.89 -6.06
CA TYR A 223 -13.73 4.74 -5.16
C TYR A 223 -15.09 4.63 -4.47
N ASP A 224 -15.71 5.74 -4.07
CA ASP A 224 -17.08 5.75 -3.54
C ASP A 224 -18.08 5.10 -4.50
N ARG A 225 -17.99 5.46 -5.79
CA ARG A 225 -18.83 4.88 -6.84
C ARG A 225 -18.48 3.41 -7.06
N LEU A 226 -17.20 3.07 -7.08
CA LEU A 226 -16.72 1.69 -7.24
C LEU A 226 -17.29 0.77 -6.16
N TRP A 227 -17.15 1.14 -4.88
CA TRP A 227 -17.66 0.32 -3.77
C TRP A 227 -19.17 0.21 -3.78
N THR A 228 -19.87 1.28 -4.16
CA THR A 228 -21.32 1.26 -4.33
C THR A 228 -21.76 0.26 -5.40
N ASP A 229 -21.09 0.25 -6.55
CA ASP A 229 -21.43 -0.64 -7.66
C ASP A 229 -21.04 -2.10 -7.37
N LEU A 230 -19.86 -2.33 -6.79
CA LEU A 230 -19.40 -3.66 -6.39
C LEU A 230 -20.34 -4.29 -5.35
N LEU A 231 -20.76 -3.52 -4.33
CA LEU A 231 -21.72 -4.01 -3.35
C LEU A 231 -23.09 -4.26 -3.95
N ARG A 232 -23.57 -3.37 -4.86
CA ARG A 232 -24.85 -3.58 -5.56
C ARG A 232 -24.84 -4.88 -6.37
N ASN A 233 -23.77 -5.14 -7.12
CA ASN A 233 -23.67 -6.30 -8.01
C ASN A 233 -23.43 -7.61 -7.25
N ARG A 234 -22.89 -7.54 -6.02
CA ARG A 234 -22.60 -8.70 -5.19
C ARG A 234 -23.78 -9.16 -4.34
N LEU A 235 -24.60 -8.22 -3.85
CA LEU A 235 -25.46 -8.50 -2.69
C LEU A 235 -26.94 -8.73 -2.95
N GLY A 236 -27.46 -8.52 -4.16
CA GLY A 236 -28.91 -8.51 -4.33
C GLY A 236 -29.57 -7.61 -3.26
N SER A 237 -30.41 -8.20 -2.38
CA SER A 237 -31.09 -7.54 -1.26
C SER A 237 -30.25 -7.34 0.02
N GLU A 238 -29.17 -8.09 0.25
CA GLU A 238 -28.46 -8.12 1.54
C GLU A 238 -27.39 -7.02 1.69
N ARG A 239 -27.77 -5.74 1.79
CA ARG A 239 -26.80 -4.63 1.95
C ARG A 239 -26.16 -4.50 3.33
N ARG A 240 -26.28 -5.51 4.20
CA ARG A 240 -25.93 -5.42 5.62
C ARG A 240 -25.30 -6.71 6.12
N LEU A 241 -24.30 -6.58 6.97
CA LEU A 241 -23.78 -7.70 7.75
C LEU A 241 -24.90 -8.32 8.61
N PRO A 242 -25.15 -9.64 8.51
CA PRO A 242 -26.10 -10.35 9.36
C PRO A 242 -25.83 -10.05 10.84
N ARG A 243 -26.90 -9.92 11.65
CA ARG A 243 -26.77 -9.52 13.07
C ARG A 243 -25.76 -10.40 13.84
N GLY A 244 -25.77 -11.71 13.61
CA GLY A 244 -24.81 -12.63 14.23
C GLY A 244 -23.35 -12.37 13.83
N MET A 245 -23.11 -11.88 12.62
CA MET A 245 -21.76 -11.55 12.14
C MET A 245 -21.27 -10.19 12.62
N ARG A 246 -22.18 -9.28 13.03
CA ARG A 246 -21.76 -8.03 13.68
C ARG A 246 -21.05 -8.27 15.01
N LYS A 247 -21.42 -9.33 15.73
CA LYS A 247 -20.74 -9.73 16.97
C LYS A 247 -19.32 -10.26 16.72
N PHE A 248 -19.03 -10.74 15.52
CA PHE A 248 -17.68 -11.16 15.12
C PHE A 248 -16.73 -9.97 14.99
N PHE A 249 -17.27 -8.77 14.75
CA PHE A 249 -16.53 -7.52 14.68
C PHE A 249 -16.92 -6.59 15.84
N PRO A 250 -16.29 -6.73 17.02
CA PRO A 250 -16.46 -5.74 18.09
C PRO A 250 -16.27 -4.31 17.57
N ALA A 251 -17.01 -3.36 18.14
CA ALA A 251 -17.02 -1.96 17.73
C ALA A 251 -17.55 -1.66 16.29
N PHE A 252 -18.06 -2.64 15.52
CA PHE A 252 -18.67 -2.37 14.20
C PHE A 252 -19.75 -1.27 14.23
N GLY A 253 -20.57 -1.24 15.29
CA GLY A 253 -21.61 -0.23 15.46
C GLY A 253 -21.11 1.19 15.75
N GLN A 254 -19.84 1.34 16.14
CA GLN A 254 -19.19 2.62 16.46
C GLN A 254 -18.52 3.24 15.21
N LEU A 255 -18.36 2.46 14.14
CA LEU A 255 -17.79 2.93 12.89
C LEU A 255 -18.76 3.84 12.12
N ASP A 256 -18.21 4.80 11.38
CA ASP A 256 -18.98 5.55 10.39
C ASP A 256 -19.44 4.66 9.21
N ARG A 257 -20.33 5.21 8.37
CA ARG A 257 -20.93 4.45 7.25
C ARG A 257 -19.91 4.02 6.20
N ALA A 258 -18.83 4.77 5.99
CA ALA A 258 -17.81 4.43 5.00
C ALA A 258 -16.98 3.23 5.47
N ARG A 259 -16.53 3.25 6.73
CA ARG A 259 -15.82 2.13 7.37
C ARG A 259 -16.70 0.90 7.51
N GLN A 260 -17.97 1.05 7.91
CA GLN A 260 -18.93 -0.07 7.94
C GLN A 260 -19.08 -0.74 6.57
N ARG A 261 -19.11 0.06 5.49
CA ARG A 261 -19.17 -0.44 4.12
C ARG A 261 -17.96 -1.31 3.78
N MET A 262 -16.77 -0.89 4.20
CA MET A 262 -15.54 -1.66 3.97
C MET A 262 -15.50 -2.96 4.77
N VAL A 263 -16.01 -2.98 6.01
CA VAL A 263 -16.14 -4.23 6.78
C VAL A 263 -17.14 -5.18 6.11
N VAL A 264 -18.29 -4.69 5.66
CA VAL A 264 -19.27 -5.50 4.90
C VAL A 264 -18.63 -6.09 3.66
N TRP A 265 -17.93 -5.26 2.87
CA TRP A 265 -17.22 -5.70 1.66
C TRP A 265 -16.21 -6.82 1.94
N SER A 266 -15.44 -6.68 3.02
CA SER A 266 -14.35 -7.60 3.37
C SER A 266 -14.86 -8.94 3.91
N ALA A 267 -15.92 -8.90 4.73
CA ALA A 267 -16.38 -10.06 5.49
C ALA A 267 -17.37 -10.95 4.74
N LEU A 268 -18.28 -10.32 3.98
CA LEU A 268 -19.33 -11.00 3.26
C LEU A 268 -18.86 -12.14 2.33
N PRO A 269 -17.77 -12.02 1.53
CA PRO A 269 -17.25 -13.15 0.75
C PRO A 269 -17.07 -14.43 1.55
N PHE A 270 -16.75 -14.27 2.82
CA PHE A 270 -16.37 -15.35 3.70
C PHE A 270 -17.43 -15.60 4.76
N ALA A 271 -18.65 -15.08 4.60
CA ALA A 271 -19.72 -15.14 5.59
C ALA A 271 -19.96 -16.56 6.14
N GLY A 272 -19.96 -17.58 5.27
CA GLY A 272 -20.08 -18.98 5.65
C GLY A 272 -18.91 -19.46 6.54
N TRP A 273 -17.69 -19.09 6.16
CA TRP A 273 -16.46 -19.45 6.87
C TRP A 273 -16.29 -18.70 8.18
N LEU A 274 -16.55 -17.39 8.21
CA LEU A 274 -16.46 -16.57 9.42
C LEU A 274 -17.46 -17.02 10.49
N ARG A 275 -18.63 -17.53 10.11
CA ARG A 275 -19.54 -18.20 11.06
C ARG A 275 -18.90 -19.42 11.72
N ARG A 276 -18.05 -20.17 11.02
CA ARG A 276 -17.29 -21.30 11.60
C ARG A 276 -16.16 -20.79 12.50
N VAL A 277 -15.43 -19.75 12.09
CA VAL A 277 -14.43 -19.09 12.95
C VAL A 277 -15.06 -18.63 14.26
N ALA A 278 -16.23 -17.98 14.20
CA ALA A 278 -16.97 -17.53 15.37
C ALA A 278 -17.39 -18.68 16.30
N LYS A 279 -17.85 -19.81 15.74
CA LYS A 279 -18.17 -21.03 16.51
C LYS A 279 -16.94 -21.61 17.21
N ASN A 280 -15.76 -21.42 16.64
CA ASN A 280 -14.49 -21.83 17.23
C ASN A 280 -13.94 -20.80 18.25
N GLY A 281 -14.77 -19.83 18.69
CA GLY A 281 -14.39 -18.81 19.67
C GLY A 281 -13.63 -17.62 19.08
N GLY A 282 -13.53 -17.53 17.75
CA GLY A 282 -12.82 -16.45 17.09
C GLY A 282 -13.63 -15.18 16.91
N ARG A 283 -12.91 -14.06 16.79
CA ARG A 283 -13.44 -12.73 16.48
C ARG A 283 -12.38 -11.89 15.77
N HIS A 284 -12.77 -10.71 15.30
CA HIS A 284 -11.89 -9.76 14.64
C HIS A 284 -12.09 -8.36 15.21
N ASP A 285 -11.16 -7.90 16.04
CA ASP A 285 -11.23 -6.59 16.69
C ASP A 285 -10.94 -5.47 15.67
N LEU A 286 -11.73 -4.40 15.74
CA LEU A 286 -11.51 -3.19 14.93
C LEU A 286 -10.92 -2.13 15.84
N MET A 287 -9.60 -1.94 15.75
CA MET A 287 -8.85 -1.09 16.68
C MET A 287 -8.99 0.38 16.30
N HIS A 288 -9.43 1.21 17.23
CA HIS A 288 -9.49 2.66 17.06
C HIS A 288 -8.11 3.27 16.86
N GLU A 289 -8.06 4.53 16.40
CA GLU A 289 -6.83 5.18 15.95
C GLU A 289 -5.77 5.29 17.07
N CYS A 290 -6.20 5.48 18.32
CA CYS A 290 -5.32 5.64 19.48
C CYS A 290 -5.00 4.32 20.19
N GLU A 291 -5.68 3.23 19.86
CA GLU A 291 -5.45 1.91 20.48
C GLU A 291 -4.20 1.25 19.88
N ARG A 292 -3.55 0.41 20.66
CA ARG A 292 -2.43 -0.44 20.24
C ARG A 292 -2.86 -1.90 20.22
N THR A 293 -2.21 -2.73 19.40
CA THR A 293 -2.59 -4.14 19.23
C THR A 293 -2.52 -4.92 20.54
N THR A 294 -1.55 -4.58 21.39
CA THR A 294 -1.27 -5.23 22.68
C THR A 294 -2.01 -4.60 23.86
N ASP A 295 -2.89 -3.63 23.62
CA ASP A 295 -3.75 -3.06 24.68
C ASP A 295 -4.89 -4.02 25.04
N ALA A 296 -5.34 -4.83 24.07
CA ALA A 296 -6.32 -5.89 24.30
C ALA A 296 -5.69 -7.05 25.09
N SER A 297 -6.42 -7.58 26.07
CA SER A 297 -5.95 -8.64 26.97
C SER A 297 -5.54 -9.92 26.21
N GLU A 298 -6.24 -10.26 25.13
CA GLU A 298 -5.96 -11.45 24.31
C GLU A 298 -4.62 -11.38 23.57
N ARG A 299 -4.07 -10.17 23.42
CA ARG A 299 -2.81 -9.91 22.70
C ARG A 299 -1.75 -9.27 23.60
N ALA A 300 -2.02 -9.07 24.89
CA ALA A 300 -1.08 -8.46 25.83
C ALA A 300 0.25 -9.22 25.93
N TRP A 301 0.25 -10.54 25.71
CA TRP A 301 1.45 -11.38 25.71
C TRP A 301 2.46 -11.04 24.59
N LEU A 302 2.04 -10.30 23.56
CA LEU A 302 2.88 -9.82 22.47
C LEU A 302 3.62 -8.51 22.79
N ARG A 303 3.31 -7.87 23.93
CA ARG A 303 3.92 -6.58 24.31
C ARG A 303 5.44 -6.64 24.29
N GLY A 304 6.05 -5.69 23.59
CA GLY A 304 7.49 -5.57 23.41
C GLY A 304 8.14 -6.62 22.50
N ARG A 305 7.36 -7.59 21.99
CA ARG A 305 7.86 -8.55 21.01
C ARG A 305 7.86 -7.93 19.62
N ARG A 306 8.68 -8.49 18.75
CA ARG A 306 8.78 -8.04 17.35
C ARG A 306 8.21 -9.07 16.38
N THR A 307 7.67 -8.57 15.29
CA THR A 307 7.33 -9.37 14.13
C THR A 307 8.59 -9.93 13.49
N PHE A 308 8.43 -10.95 12.65
CA PHE A 308 9.55 -11.50 11.90
C PHE A 308 10.20 -10.45 11.00
N ASP A 309 9.51 -9.37 10.60
CA ASP A 309 10.01 -8.24 9.78
C ASP A 309 10.49 -7.02 10.58
N GLY A 310 10.43 -7.09 11.92
CA GLY A 310 11.16 -6.18 12.83
C GLY A 310 10.30 -5.07 13.43
N ARG A 311 9.01 -5.00 13.08
CA ARG A 311 8.03 -4.10 13.72
C ARG A 311 7.75 -4.58 15.14
N VAL A 312 7.41 -3.67 16.05
CA VAL A 312 6.97 -4.02 17.41
C VAL A 312 5.49 -4.35 17.35
N TRP A 313 5.09 -5.48 17.94
CA TRP A 313 3.70 -5.95 17.88
C TRP A 313 2.69 -4.96 18.44
N ASP A 314 3.09 -4.16 19.43
CA ASP A 314 2.28 -3.10 20.01
C ASP A 314 1.69 -2.16 18.93
N ASP A 315 2.48 -1.76 17.94
CA ASP A 315 2.09 -0.76 16.94
C ASP A 315 1.77 -1.35 15.56
N VAL A 316 1.76 -2.68 15.44
CA VAL A 316 1.26 -3.37 14.24
C VAL A 316 -0.24 -3.15 14.14
N ARG A 317 -0.77 -2.88 12.94
CA ARG A 317 -2.18 -2.55 12.71
C ARG A 317 -2.99 -3.63 11.98
N GLY A 318 -2.40 -4.80 11.80
CA GLY A 318 -3.02 -5.99 11.21
C GLY A 318 -2.38 -7.24 11.79
N ILE A 319 -3.19 -8.10 12.38
CA ILE A 319 -2.75 -9.37 12.96
C ILE A 319 -3.81 -10.44 12.78
N GLY A 320 -3.39 -11.60 12.29
CA GLY A 320 -4.23 -12.78 12.15
C GLY A 320 -4.42 -13.51 13.48
N GLY A 321 -4.87 -14.76 13.40
CA GLY A 321 -5.11 -15.60 14.58
C GLY A 321 -6.59 -15.68 14.97
N LEU A 322 -6.91 -16.43 16.03
CA LEU A 322 -8.29 -16.66 16.43
C LEU A 322 -8.96 -15.37 16.93
N CYS A 323 -8.21 -14.53 17.68
CA CYS A 323 -8.58 -13.17 18.06
C CYS A 323 -7.73 -12.16 17.25
N ALA A 324 -8.06 -12.04 15.97
CA ALA A 324 -7.41 -11.15 15.03
C ALA A 324 -7.76 -9.68 15.28
N ALA A 325 -7.00 -8.75 14.70
CA ALA A 325 -7.31 -7.33 14.76
C ALA A 325 -6.85 -6.56 13.51
N THR A 326 -7.61 -5.52 13.16
CA THR A 326 -7.25 -4.55 12.12
C THR A 326 -7.52 -3.13 12.61
N GLY A 327 -6.58 -2.22 12.38
CA GLY A 327 -6.76 -0.79 12.66
C GLY A 327 -7.79 -0.15 11.74
N VAL A 328 -8.65 0.72 12.29
CA VAL A 328 -9.73 1.36 11.52
C VAL A 328 -9.22 2.24 10.38
N GLU A 329 -8.02 2.81 10.49
CA GLU A 329 -7.37 3.58 9.43
C GLU A 329 -7.02 2.73 8.19
N ALA A 330 -6.81 1.41 8.36
CA ALA A 330 -6.59 0.50 7.23
C ALA A 330 -7.87 0.31 6.39
N LEU A 331 -9.05 0.55 6.96
CA LEU A 331 -10.31 0.58 6.20
C LEU A 331 -10.39 1.81 5.30
N ASP A 332 -9.86 2.96 5.75
CA ASP A 332 -9.79 4.20 4.98
C ASP A 332 -8.77 4.07 3.84
N ASP A 333 -7.65 3.39 4.11
CA ASP A 333 -6.66 3.01 3.10
C ASP A 333 -7.29 2.12 2.01
N ALA A 334 -7.92 1.02 2.42
CA ALA A 334 -8.64 0.11 1.54
C ALA A 334 -9.70 0.86 0.71
N HIS A 335 -10.45 1.76 1.35
CA HIS A 335 -11.47 2.56 0.68
C HIS A 335 -10.90 3.40 -0.46
N THR A 336 -9.70 3.95 -0.31
CA THR A 336 -9.03 4.78 -1.33
C THR A 336 -8.08 4.01 -2.24
N GLY A 337 -8.19 2.67 -2.26
CA GLY A 337 -7.43 1.83 -3.19
C GLY A 337 -6.00 1.52 -2.76
N GLY A 338 -5.66 1.56 -1.47
CA GLY A 338 -4.48 0.86 -0.98
C GLY A 338 -4.80 -0.55 -0.47
N PHE A 339 -3.99 -1.07 0.43
CA PHE A 339 -4.04 -2.47 0.85
C PHE A 339 -5.28 -2.79 1.68
N GLN A 340 -5.93 -3.93 1.40
CA GLN A 340 -7.09 -4.37 2.15
C GLN A 340 -6.67 -5.25 3.33
N THR A 341 -6.09 -4.63 4.36
CA THR A 341 -5.60 -5.32 5.57
C THR A 341 -6.67 -6.23 6.17
N LEU A 342 -7.91 -5.75 6.33
CA LEU A 342 -8.98 -6.57 6.88
C LEU A 342 -9.25 -7.83 6.03
N VAL A 343 -9.25 -7.71 4.70
CA VAL A 343 -9.43 -8.86 3.80
C VAL A 343 -8.29 -9.87 3.97
N HIS A 344 -7.06 -9.38 4.06
CA HIS A 344 -5.86 -10.18 4.29
C HIS A 344 -5.93 -10.93 5.62
N GLU A 345 -6.25 -10.25 6.72
CA GLU A 345 -6.33 -10.90 8.03
C GLU A 345 -7.51 -11.87 8.16
N LEU A 346 -8.66 -11.56 7.54
CA LEU A 346 -9.77 -12.50 7.44
C LEU A 346 -9.38 -13.75 6.65
N ALA A 347 -8.54 -13.62 5.62
CA ALA A 347 -8.04 -14.78 4.88
C ALA A 347 -7.21 -15.71 5.78
N HIS A 348 -6.35 -15.17 6.66
CA HIS A 348 -5.67 -15.98 7.68
C HIS A 348 -6.68 -16.68 8.60
N GLN A 349 -7.71 -15.97 9.08
CA GLN A 349 -8.71 -16.56 9.96
C GLN A 349 -9.47 -17.71 9.29
N VAL A 350 -9.92 -17.50 8.06
CA VAL A 350 -10.60 -18.52 7.26
C VAL A 350 -9.70 -19.71 7.02
N HIS A 351 -8.48 -19.47 6.56
CA HIS A 351 -7.52 -20.52 6.24
C HIS A 351 -7.19 -21.39 7.45
N LEU A 352 -6.85 -20.78 8.58
CA LEU A 352 -6.32 -21.50 9.74
C LEU A 352 -7.41 -22.08 10.63
N TYR A 353 -8.60 -21.46 10.70
CA TYR A 353 -9.61 -21.80 11.71
C TYR A 353 -10.99 -22.18 11.14
N ALA A 354 -11.20 -22.18 9.82
CA ALA A 354 -12.48 -22.57 9.23
C ALA A 354 -12.40 -23.55 8.05
N LEU A 355 -11.32 -23.53 7.27
CA LEU A 355 -11.19 -24.42 6.11
C LEU A 355 -10.97 -25.88 6.55
N PRO A 356 -11.68 -26.85 5.92
CA PRO A 356 -11.40 -28.26 6.15
C PRO A 356 -10.01 -28.63 5.62
N ARG A 357 -9.43 -29.72 6.14
CA ARG A 357 -8.08 -30.18 5.80
C ARG A 357 -7.84 -30.28 4.29
N VAL A 358 -8.80 -30.85 3.54
CA VAL A 358 -8.69 -30.98 2.07
C VAL A 358 -8.45 -29.63 1.37
N LYS A 359 -9.08 -28.54 1.82
CA LYS A 359 -8.88 -27.22 1.22
C LYS A 359 -7.56 -26.59 1.66
N ARG A 360 -7.12 -26.82 2.91
CA ARG A 360 -5.80 -26.39 3.41
C ARG A 360 -4.67 -27.10 2.65
N ASP A 361 -4.77 -28.40 2.46
CA ASP A 361 -3.79 -29.19 1.71
C ASP A 361 -3.70 -28.71 0.24
N ARG A 362 -4.82 -28.33 -0.39
CA ARG A 362 -4.81 -27.69 -1.72
C ARG A 362 -4.02 -26.37 -1.72
N ILE A 363 -4.17 -25.52 -0.70
CA ILE A 363 -3.39 -24.29 -0.56
C ILE A 363 -1.90 -24.62 -0.43
N THR A 364 -1.53 -25.61 0.40
CA THR A 364 -0.14 -26.05 0.56
C THR A 364 0.47 -26.52 -0.77
N VAL A 365 -0.27 -27.33 -1.54
CA VAL A 365 0.19 -27.82 -2.85
C VAL A 365 0.41 -26.67 -3.82
N LEU A 366 -0.55 -25.74 -3.91
CA LEU A 366 -0.43 -24.55 -4.75
C LEU A 366 0.74 -23.67 -4.33
N TYR A 367 0.93 -23.43 -3.03
CA TYR A 367 2.05 -22.65 -2.52
C TYR A 367 3.39 -23.26 -2.90
N ARG A 368 3.58 -24.57 -2.70
CA ARG A 368 4.83 -25.26 -3.04
C ARG A 368 5.13 -25.16 -4.53
N ARG A 369 4.11 -25.31 -5.37
CA ARG A 369 4.21 -25.10 -6.82
C ARG A 369 4.57 -23.66 -7.16
N ALA A 370 3.83 -22.69 -6.63
CA ALA A 370 4.04 -21.28 -6.89
C ALA A 370 5.45 -20.82 -6.46
N LYS A 371 5.97 -21.35 -5.35
CA LYS A 371 7.34 -21.07 -4.91
C LYS A 371 8.39 -21.64 -5.87
N ARG A 372 8.21 -22.89 -6.31
CA ARG A 372 9.11 -23.57 -7.26
C ARG A 372 9.11 -22.88 -8.63
N ASP A 373 7.93 -22.57 -9.15
CA ASP A 373 7.73 -22.04 -10.49
C ASP A 373 7.81 -20.49 -10.51
N GLY A 374 8.11 -19.89 -9.35
CA GLY A 374 8.23 -18.45 -9.17
C GLY A 374 6.94 -17.69 -9.48
N LEU A 375 5.76 -18.23 -9.16
CA LEU A 375 4.44 -17.62 -9.39
C LEU A 375 3.94 -16.75 -8.24
N CYS A 376 4.58 -16.79 -7.06
CA CYS A 376 4.21 -15.92 -5.94
C CYS A 376 4.18 -14.44 -6.39
N LEU A 377 3.16 -13.71 -5.91
CA LEU A 377 2.94 -12.31 -6.28
C LEU A 377 4.14 -11.43 -5.90
N ASP A 378 4.75 -11.71 -4.74
CA ASP A 378 5.93 -11.03 -4.23
C ASP A 378 6.74 -11.93 -3.27
N TYR A 379 7.77 -11.35 -2.63
CA TYR A 379 8.60 -12.02 -1.64
C TYR A 379 7.87 -12.36 -0.33
N TYR A 380 6.81 -11.62 0.01
CA TYR A 380 6.05 -11.79 1.26
C TYR A 380 5.07 -12.95 1.13
N ALA A 381 4.32 -13.03 0.03
CA ALA A 381 3.56 -14.20 -0.40
C ALA A 381 4.45 -15.45 -0.54
N ALA A 382 5.72 -15.30 -0.91
CA ALA A 382 6.65 -16.43 -0.98
C ALA A 382 7.14 -16.92 0.39
N SER A 383 6.91 -16.17 1.48
CA SER A 383 7.48 -16.47 2.80
C SER A 383 6.91 -17.76 3.42
N ASN A 384 5.60 -17.97 3.35
CA ASN A 384 4.91 -19.17 3.81
C ASN A 384 3.53 -19.31 3.14
N GLU A 385 2.89 -20.46 3.30
CA GLU A 385 1.60 -20.78 2.66
C GLU A 385 0.42 -19.92 3.16
N ALA A 386 0.46 -19.45 4.41
CA ALA A 386 -0.59 -18.61 4.96
C ALA A 386 -0.54 -17.21 4.32
N GLU A 387 0.66 -16.66 4.16
CA GLU A 387 0.87 -15.37 3.47
C GLU A 387 0.60 -15.47 1.98
N TYR A 388 1.00 -16.57 1.34
CA TYR A 388 0.65 -16.86 -0.04
C TYR A 388 -0.86 -16.79 -0.27
N PHE A 389 -1.64 -17.46 0.58
CA PHE A 389 -3.09 -17.45 0.49
C PHE A 389 -3.67 -16.06 0.80
N ALA A 390 -3.21 -15.40 1.87
CA ALA A 390 -3.75 -14.11 2.29
C ALA A 390 -3.44 -12.97 1.30
N GLN A 391 -2.23 -12.93 0.73
CA GLN A 391 -1.89 -12.02 -0.37
C GLN A 391 -2.70 -12.29 -1.64
N GLY A 392 -2.92 -13.58 -1.97
CA GLY A 392 -3.82 -13.95 -3.06
C GLY A 392 -5.25 -13.45 -2.84
N VAL A 393 -5.81 -13.66 -1.65
CA VAL A 393 -7.17 -13.19 -1.32
C VAL A 393 -7.27 -11.68 -1.36
N GLU A 394 -6.27 -10.96 -0.84
CA GLU A 394 -6.21 -9.50 -0.91
C GLU A 394 -6.18 -8.99 -2.36
N ALA A 395 -5.34 -9.59 -3.20
CA ALA A 395 -5.27 -9.25 -4.62
C ALA A 395 -6.60 -9.56 -5.33
N PHE A 396 -7.23 -10.70 -5.03
CA PHE A 396 -8.50 -11.11 -5.63
C PHE A 396 -9.61 -10.06 -5.42
N PHE A 397 -9.67 -9.40 -4.25
CA PHE A 397 -10.66 -8.35 -3.99
C PHE A 397 -10.22 -6.94 -4.39
N SER A 398 -9.04 -6.78 -4.99
CA SER A 398 -8.44 -5.49 -5.32
C SER A 398 -8.47 -5.20 -6.82
N TYR A 399 -9.53 -4.53 -7.29
CA TYR A 399 -9.75 -4.25 -8.71
C TYR A 399 -9.00 -3.03 -9.25
N VAL A 400 -8.75 -2.04 -8.40
CA VAL A 400 -7.95 -0.85 -8.70
C VAL A 400 -7.16 -0.51 -7.45
N LYS A 401 -5.86 -0.27 -7.64
CA LYS A 401 -4.97 0.25 -6.60
C LYS A 401 -4.47 1.63 -7.02
N VAL A 402 -4.28 2.52 -6.07
CA VAL A 402 -3.48 3.73 -6.32
C VAL A 402 -2.03 3.34 -6.62
N ALA A 403 -1.34 4.16 -7.40
CA ALA A 403 0.09 3.96 -7.66
C ALA A 403 0.94 4.29 -6.40
N GLY A 404 2.22 3.94 -6.42
CA GLY A 404 3.16 4.27 -5.34
C GLY A 404 3.13 3.33 -4.13
N GLN A 405 2.20 2.37 -4.10
CA GLN A 405 2.11 1.38 -3.01
C GLN A 405 3.42 0.57 -2.87
N PRO A 406 3.73 0.10 -1.64
CA PRO A 406 4.74 -0.94 -1.44
C PRO A 406 4.49 -2.15 -2.34
N VAL A 407 5.55 -2.91 -2.68
CA VAL A 407 5.43 -4.13 -3.53
C VAL A 407 4.35 -5.05 -2.98
N THR A 408 4.36 -5.24 -1.66
CA THR A 408 3.48 -6.18 -0.97
C THR A 408 2.04 -5.70 -0.79
N HIS A 409 1.72 -4.53 -1.33
CA HIS A 409 0.43 -3.85 -1.16
C HIS A 409 -0.18 -3.46 -2.51
N GLY A 410 0.53 -3.73 -3.60
CA GLY A 410 0.19 -3.27 -4.94
C GLY A 410 -0.53 -4.29 -5.81
N HIS A 411 -0.77 -5.52 -5.35
CA HIS A 411 -1.32 -6.56 -6.22
C HIS A 411 -2.79 -6.31 -6.56
N THR A 412 -3.21 -6.78 -7.74
CA THR A 412 -4.56 -6.60 -8.25
C THR A 412 -5.20 -7.92 -8.66
N HIS A 413 -6.53 -7.91 -8.76
CA HIS A 413 -7.34 -9.04 -9.20
C HIS A 413 -6.87 -9.56 -10.57
N PHE A 414 -6.57 -8.64 -11.48
CA PHE A 414 -6.14 -8.98 -12.84
C PHE A 414 -4.69 -9.48 -12.89
N GLU A 415 -3.83 -9.00 -12.00
CA GLU A 415 -2.48 -9.49 -11.84
C GLU A 415 -2.47 -10.94 -11.34
N LEU A 416 -3.19 -11.21 -10.24
CA LEU A 416 -3.35 -12.56 -9.70
C LEU A 416 -3.86 -13.53 -10.75
N ARG A 417 -4.94 -13.19 -11.47
CA ARG A 417 -5.49 -14.07 -12.51
C ARG A 417 -4.49 -14.42 -13.61
N ARG A 418 -3.58 -13.50 -13.97
CA ARG A 418 -2.54 -13.76 -14.98
C ARG A 418 -1.37 -14.55 -14.40
N ARG A 419 -1.00 -14.26 -13.16
CA ARG A 419 0.22 -14.75 -12.53
C ARG A 419 0.03 -16.14 -11.93
N ASP A 420 -1.09 -16.35 -11.25
CA ASP A 420 -1.44 -17.60 -10.58
C ASP A 420 -2.95 -17.91 -10.78
N PRO A 421 -3.32 -18.43 -11.96
CA PRO A 421 -4.72 -18.71 -12.29
C PRO A 421 -5.34 -19.80 -11.42
N GLU A 422 -4.54 -20.71 -10.85
CA GLU A 422 -5.04 -21.81 -10.00
C GLU A 422 -5.37 -21.31 -8.59
N LEU A 423 -4.51 -20.47 -8.00
CA LEU A 423 -4.86 -19.76 -6.77
C LEU A 423 -6.09 -18.87 -6.97
N PHE A 424 -6.14 -18.14 -8.09
CA PHE A 424 -7.29 -17.31 -8.45
C PHE A 424 -8.60 -18.14 -8.47
N ALA A 425 -8.58 -19.31 -9.11
CA ALA A 425 -9.74 -20.20 -9.18
C ALA A 425 -10.15 -20.74 -7.80
N LEU A 426 -9.18 -21.16 -6.97
CA LEU A 426 -9.45 -21.63 -5.62
C LEU A 426 -10.09 -20.54 -4.75
N ILE A 427 -9.61 -19.30 -4.83
CA ILE A 427 -10.20 -18.19 -4.07
C ILE A 427 -11.62 -17.90 -4.55
N GLY A 428 -11.87 -17.94 -5.86
CA GLY A 428 -13.22 -17.81 -6.41
C GLY A 428 -14.19 -18.87 -5.88
N GLU A 429 -13.73 -20.12 -5.74
CA GLU A 429 -14.50 -21.21 -5.12
C GLU A 429 -14.82 -20.91 -3.63
N LEU A 430 -13.86 -20.35 -2.90
CA LEU A 430 -13.99 -20.07 -1.46
C LEU A 430 -14.83 -18.85 -1.14
N ALA A 431 -14.74 -17.80 -1.95
CA ALA A 431 -15.45 -16.54 -1.80
C ALA A 431 -16.94 -16.63 -2.19
N GLU A 432 -17.36 -17.77 -2.73
CA GLU A 432 -18.71 -18.12 -3.20
C GLU A 432 -19.28 -17.18 -4.28
N VAL A 433 -18.56 -16.13 -4.68
CA VAL A 433 -18.87 -15.18 -5.77
C VAL A 433 -17.63 -14.36 -6.15
N ASP A 434 -17.44 -14.12 -7.45
CA ASP A 434 -16.60 -13.04 -7.98
C ASP A 434 -17.48 -11.80 -8.26
N PRO A 435 -17.35 -10.70 -7.52
CA PRO A 435 -18.14 -9.48 -7.73
C PRO A 435 -18.04 -8.84 -9.12
N LEU A 436 -17.00 -9.15 -9.90
CA LEU A 436 -16.94 -8.75 -11.31
C LEU A 436 -17.56 -9.75 -12.27
N ALA A 437 -17.84 -10.99 -11.86
CA ALA A 437 -18.58 -11.94 -12.68
C ALA A 437 -20.00 -11.45 -12.97
N SER A 438 -20.67 -10.85 -11.99
CA SER A 438 -21.98 -10.19 -12.15
C SER A 438 -21.89 -8.71 -12.54
N GLY A 439 -20.68 -8.18 -12.70
CA GLY A 439 -20.44 -6.77 -13.01
C GLY A 439 -20.79 -6.40 -14.45
N GLY A 440 -21.71 -5.45 -14.64
CA GLY A 440 -22.09 -4.96 -15.97
C GLY A 440 -20.97 -4.22 -16.71
N ALA A 441 -21.14 -4.02 -18.01
CA ALA A 441 -20.15 -3.38 -18.89
C ALA A 441 -19.74 -1.96 -18.43
N SER A 442 -20.64 -1.20 -17.80
CA SER A 442 -20.34 0.12 -17.23
C SER A 442 -19.29 0.10 -16.11
N LEU A 443 -19.34 -0.90 -15.21
CA LEU A 443 -18.32 -1.06 -14.18
C LEU A 443 -16.97 -1.43 -14.82
N THR A 444 -16.98 -2.39 -15.75
CA THR A 444 -15.77 -2.80 -16.48
C THR A 444 -15.12 -1.63 -17.22
N ALA A 445 -15.92 -0.77 -17.86
CA ALA A 445 -15.42 0.42 -18.56
C ALA A 445 -14.78 1.44 -17.62
N ARG A 446 -15.36 1.67 -16.43
CA ARG A 446 -14.78 2.58 -15.42
C ARG A 446 -13.48 2.04 -14.83
N LEU A 447 -13.43 0.74 -14.55
CA LEU A 447 -12.19 0.08 -14.12
C LEU A 447 -11.10 0.18 -15.19
N PHE A 448 -11.46 0.09 -16.48
CA PHE A 448 -10.52 0.27 -17.59
C PHE A 448 -9.86 1.64 -17.55
N GLU A 449 -10.64 2.72 -17.41
CA GLU A 449 -10.09 4.08 -17.33
C GLU A 449 -9.21 4.27 -16.09
N ALA A 450 -9.64 3.74 -14.93
CA ALA A 450 -8.86 3.82 -13.69
C ALA A 450 -7.53 3.05 -13.79
N ALA A 451 -7.51 1.89 -14.46
CA ALA A 451 -6.29 1.13 -14.72
C ALA A 451 -5.31 1.91 -15.62
N LEU A 452 -5.79 2.70 -16.58
CA LEU A 452 -4.92 3.59 -17.36
C LEU A 452 -4.33 4.71 -16.50
N GLN A 453 -5.13 5.36 -15.66
CA GLN A 453 -4.68 6.46 -14.79
C GLN A 453 -3.64 6.01 -13.75
N THR A 454 -3.71 4.76 -13.31
CA THR A 454 -2.81 4.17 -12.31
C THR A 454 -1.61 3.45 -12.93
N ALA A 455 -1.36 3.65 -14.22
CA ALA A 455 -0.29 3.01 -15.01
C ALA A 455 -0.35 1.47 -15.04
N ARG A 456 -1.51 0.87 -14.79
CA ARG A 456 -1.76 -0.59 -14.84
C ARG A 456 -2.19 -1.02 -16.23
N VAL A 457 -1.31 -0.84 -17.22
CA VAL A 457 -1.58 -1.12 -18.65
C VAL A 457 -2.03 -2.57 -18.90
N ALA A 458 -1.43 -3.54 -18.20
CA ALA A 458 -1.82 -4.95 -18.32
C ALA A 458 -3.24 -5.21 -17.83
N ASP A 459 -3.67 -4.53 -16.77
CA ASP A 459 -5.02 -4.65 -16.21
C ASP A 459 -6.03 -3.97 -17.13
N ALA A 460 -5.70 -2.78 -17.64
CA ALA A 460 -6.50 -2.11 -18.66
C ALA A 460 -6.70 -2.99 -19.91
N ARG A 461 -5.65 -3.71 -20.36
CA ARG A 461 -5.76 -4.66 -21.48
C ARG A 461 -6.69 -5.85 -21.15
N ALA A 462 -6.64 -6.38 -19.92
CA ALA A 462 -7.53 -7.44 -19.48
C ALA A 462 -9.00 -6.96 -19.44
N LEU A 463 -9.24 -5.77 -18.90
CA LEU A 463 -10.55 -5.14 -18.81
C LEU A 463 -11.15 -4.82 -20.19
N LEU A 464 -10.33 -4.30 -21.12
CA LEU A 464 -10.78 -4.04 -22.50
C LEU A 464 -11.23 -5.32 -23.21
N ARG A 465 -10.56 -6.45 -22.97
CA ARG A 465 -10.97 -7.77 -23.51
C ARG A 465 -12.25 -8.29 -22.86
N ARG A 466 -12.58 -7.86 -21.64
CA ARG A 466 -13.82 -8.24 -20.95
C ARG A 466 -15.03 -7.42 -21.41
N LEU A 467 -14.82 -6.23 -21.96
CA LEU A 467 -15.92 -5.42 -22.50
C LEU A 467 -16.62 -6.14 -23.68
N PRO A 468 -17.95 -5.96 -23.84
CA PRO A 468 -18.66 -6.34 -25.06
C PRO A 468 -18.05 -5.70 -26.32
N ALA A 469 -18.18 -6.33 -27.48
CA ALA A 469 -17.50 -5.92 -28.71
C ALA A 469 -17.83 -4.47 -29.12
N GLU A 470 -19.10 -4.09 -29.00
CA GLU A 470 -19.63 -2.75 -29.25
C GLU A 470 -19.05 -1.69 -28.32
N GLN A 471 -18.60 -2.08 -27.13
CA GLN A 471 -17.95 -1.20 -26.17
C GLN A 471 -16.42 -1.17 -26.31
N ARG A 472 -15.81 -1.98 -27.18
CA ARG A 472 -14.36 -1.92 -27.50
C ARG A 472 -14.07 -0.84 -28.56
N THR A 473 -14.52 0.37 -28.28
CA THR A 473 -14.48 1.51 -29.21
C THR A 473 -13.05 1.84 -29.66
N LYS A 474 -12.93 2.47 -30.85
CA LYS A 474 -11.64 2.98 -31.37
C LYS A 474 -10.96 3.92 -30.37
N ALA A 475 -11.74 4.72 -29.64
CA ALA A 475 -11.23 5.62 -28.60
C ALA A 475 -10.53 4.86 -27.46
N ARG A 476 -11.14 3.80 -26.92
CA ARG A 476 -10.53 2.97 -25.86
C ARG A 476 -9.28 2.24 -26.33
N LYS A 477 -9.31 1.68 -27.55
CA LYS A 477 -8.13 1.06 -28.18
C LYS A 477 -6.98 2.06 -28.32
N ARG A 478 -7.27 3.29 -28.77
CA ARG A 478 -6.28 4.39 -28.84
C ARG A 478 -5.77 4.80 -27.47
N ALA A 479 -6.63 4.90 -26.46
CA ALA A 479 -6.22 5.22 -25.09
C ALA A 479 -5.25 4.18 -24.51
N LEU A 480 -5.55 2.89 -24.70
CA LEU A 480 -4.63 1.80 -24.32
C LEU A 480 -3.29 1.87 -25.08
N GLY A 481 -3.32 2.19 -26.38
CA GLY A 481 -2.12 2.39 -27.19
C GLY A 481 -1.26 3.56 -26.67
N ARG A 482 -1.87 4.71 -26.36
CA ARG A 482 -1.18 5.86 -25.77
C ARG A 482 -0.55 5.52 -24.43
N ALA A 483 -1.28 4.86 -23.53
CA ALA A 483 -0.75 4.45 -22.24
C ALA A 483 0.40 3.44 -22.38
N THR A 484 0.29 2.51 -23.34
CA THR A 484 1.37 1.56 -23.65
C THR A 484 2.65 2.29 -24.07
N ASN A 485 2.54 3.35 -24.88
CA ASN A 485 3.69 4.17 -25.28
C ASN A 485 4.20 5.07 -24.15
N GLN A 486 3.29 5.63 -23.34
CA GLN A 486 3.62 6.48 -22.20
C GLN A 486 4.39 5.72 -21.11
N PHE A 487 4.07 4.44 -20.90
CA PHE A 487 4.72 3.58 -19.93
C PHE A 487 5.59 2.51 -20.60
N ARG A 488 6.17 2.83 -21.76
CA ARG A 488 7.23 2.05 -22.41
C ARG A 488 8.59 2.49 -21.88
N ALA A 489 9.44 1.54 -21.50
CA ALA A 489 10.84 1.84 -21.20
C ALA A 489 11.52 2.43 -22.43
N LEU A 490 12.12 3.61 -22.25
CA LEU A 490 13.17 4.14 -23.12
C LEU A 490 14.48 3.54 -22.61
#